data_AF-A0A381XWR2-F1
#
_entry.id   AF-A0A381XWR2-F1
#
_cell.length_a   1.000
_cell.length_b   1.000
_cell.length_c   1.000
_cell.angle_alpha   90.00
_cell.angle_beta   90.00
_cell.angle_gamma   90.00
#
_symmetry.space_group_name_H-M   'P 1'
#
loop_
_entity.id
_entity.type
_entity.pdbx_description
1 polymer ?
#
loop_
_entity_poly.entity_id
_entity_poly.type
_entity_poly.pdbx_seq_one_letter_code
_entity_poly.pdbx_strand_id
1 'polypeptide(L)'
;GSFDTHSGEILTHAKLWDEVSGAVGDFYDDMQEHGREDEVVVMIFSEFGRRIKDNGSGTDHGSGGVAFIIGGEIKGGMYGQYPSIKEADHLEGDLHFNNDFRSTYSTIVEKWFGLDPVPIVNGHFEQFDFVNA
;
A
#
# COMPACT_ATOMS: atom_id res chain seq x y z
N GLY A 1 -17.45 0.71 6.29
CA GLY A 1 -16.45 -0.36 6.38
C GLY A 1 -16.97 -1.56 5.61
N SER A 2 -16.25 -1.94 4.54
CA SER A 2 -16.69 -2.98 3.58
C SER A 2 -15.53 -3.63 2.81
N PHE A 3 -14.28 -3.22 3.06
CA PHE A 3 -13.09 -3.79 2.43
C PHE A 3 -12.69 -5.16 3.02
N ASP A 4 -13.16 -5.47 4.23
CA ASP A 4 -12.95 -6.80 4.81
C ASP A 4 -14.00 -7.82 4.32
N THR A 5 -13.90 -8.23 3.06
CA THR A 5 -14.80 -9.20 2.46
C THR A 5 -14.36 -10.63 2.76
N HIS A 6 -15.24 -11.43 3.37
CA HIS A 6 -15.07 -12.89 3.50
C HIS A 6 -15.80 -13.69 2.40
N SER A 7 -16.56 -12.99 1.55
CA SER A 7 -17.26 -13.55 0.40
C SER A 7 -17.60 -12.45 -0.60
N GLY A 8 -17.82 -12.80 -1.87
CA GLY A 8 -18.24 -11.85 -2.90
C GLY A 8 -17.22 -10.76 -3.23
N GLU A 9 -15.94 -10.99 -2.88
CA GLU A 9 -14.85 -10.02 -2.96
C GLU A 9 -14.77 -9.35 -4.33
N ILE A 10 -14.85 -10.11 -5.43
CA ILE A 10 -14.71 -9.57 -6.80
C ILE A 10 -15.68 -8.40 -7.07
N LEU A 11 -16.95 -8.54 -6.70
CA LEU A 11 -17.96 -7.51 -6.96
C LEU A 11 -17.83 -6.34 -5.98
N THR A 12 -17.68 -6.65 -4.70
CA THR A 12 -17.59 -5.63 -3.65
C THR A 12 -16.32 -4.80 -3.78
N HIS A 13 -15.17 -5.45 -3.99
CA HIS A 13 -13.87 -4.81 -4.11
C HIS A 13 -13.79 -3.91 -5.35
N ALA A 14 -14.33 -4.35 -6.49
CA ALA A 14 -14.38 -3.52 -7.70
C ALA A 14 -15.16 -2.22 -7.48
N LYS A 15 -16.35 -2.31 -6.86
CA LYS A 15 -17.15 -1.12 -6.53
C LYS A 15 -16.41 -0.18 -5.57
N LEU A 16 -15.81 -0.73 -4.52
CA LEU A 16 -15.13 0.09 -3.52
C LEU A 16 -13.86 0.76 -4.07
N TRP A 17 -13.15 0.09 -4.99
CA TRP A 17 -12.01 0.71 -5.67
C TRP A 17 -12.43 1.77 -6.69
N ASP A 18 -13.58 1.63 -7.34
CA ASP A 18 -14.14 2.71 -8.16
C ASP A 18 -14.39 3.97 -7.31
N GLU A 19 -15.03 3.80 -6.14
CA GLU A 19 -15.28 4.89 -5.19
C GLU A 19 -13.98 5.51 -4.64
N VAL A 20 -13.01 4.70 -4.23
CA VAL A 20 -11.71 5.19 -3.71
C VAL A 20 -10.90 5.88 -4.78
N SER A 21 -10.79 5.29 -5.98
CA SER A 21 -9.98 5.85 -7.06
C SER A 21 -10.56 7.17 -7.56
N GLY A 22 -11.89 7.28 -7.65
CA GLY A 22 -12.57 8.54 -7.94
C GLY A 22 -12.29 9.60 -6.87
N ALA A 23 -12.48 9.28 -5.60
CA ALA A 23 -12.26 10.25 -4.51
C ALA A 23 -10.80 10.70 -4.39
N VAL A 24 -9.84 9.79 -4.57
CA VAL A 24 -8.41 10.12 -4.55
C VAL A 24 -8.03 10.95 -5.79
N GLY A 25 -8.59 10.62 -6.95
CA GLY A 25 -8.42 11.39 -8.18
C GLY A 25 -8.93 12.83 -8.04
N ASP A 26 -10.19 12.99 -7.64
CA ASP A 26 -10.82 14.30 -7.42
C ASP A 26 -10.03 15.16 -6.42
N PHE A 27 -9.58 14.54 -5.32
CA PHE A 27 -8.73 15.24 -4.33
C PHE A 27 -7.41 15.69 -4.94
N TYR A 28 -6.73 14.81 -5.67
CA TYR A 28 -5.42 15.12 -6.24
C TYR A 28 -5.52 16.17 -7.36
N ASP A 29 -6.57 16.11 -8.19
CA ASP A 29 -6.86 17.12 -9.21
C ASP A 29 -7.08 18.51 -8.59
N ASP A 30 -7.81 18.61 -7.47
CA ASP A 30 -8.00 19.87 -6.74
C ASP A 30 -6.68 20.43 -6.18
N MET A 31 -5.81 19.55 -5.65
CA MET A 31 -4.48 19.93 -5.18
C MET A 31 -3.62 20.47 -6.33
N GLN A 32 -3.66 19.85 -7.51
CA GLN A 32 -2.96 20.33 -8.70
C GLN A 32 -3.54 21.65 -9.22
N GLU A 33 -4.86 21.82 -9.24
CA GLU A 33 -5.51 23.07 -9.67
C GLU A 33 -5.07 24.26 -8.80
N HIS A 34 -4.81 24.01 -7.51
CA HIS A 34 -4.33 25.02 -6.57
C HIS A 34 -2.79 25.13 -6.48
N GLY A 35 -2.03 24.31 -7.22
CA GLY A 35 -0.57 24.30 -7.20
C GLY A 35 0.00 23.87 -5.85
N ARG A 36 -0.64 22.89 -5.19
CA ARG A 36 -0.31 22.40 -3.85
C ARG A 36 -0.03 20.89 -3.80
N GLU A 37 0.05 20.24 -4.94
CA GLU A 37 0.32 18.81 -5.08
C GLU A 37 1.65 18.37 -4.45
N ASP A 38 2.63 19.29 -4.37
CA ASP A 38 3.93 19.08 -3.75
C ASP A 38 3.90 19.22 -2.22
N GLU A 39 2.76 19.62 -1.64
CA GLU A 39 2.58 19.78 -0.18
C GLU A 39 1.87 18.58 0.47
N VAL A 40 1.49 17.56 -0.31
CA VAL A 40 0.70 16.42 0.18
C VAL A 40 1.24 15.08 -0.35
N VAL A 41 1.26 14.10 0.55
CA VAL A 41 1.44 12.69 0.21
C VAL A 41 0.22 11.90 0.69
N VAL A 42 -0.39 11.14 -0.22
CA VAL A 42 -1.45 10.17 0.07
C VAL A 42 -0.84 8.78 0.16
N MET A 43 -1.00 8.13 1.30
CA MET A 43 -0.63 6.73 1.52
C MET A 43 -1.89 5.88 1.66
N ILE A 44 -2.07 4.92 0.76
CA ILE A 44 -3.13 3.91 0.83
C ILE A 44 -2.46 2.58 1.20
N PHE A 45 -2.88 1.98 2.31
CA PHE A 45 -2.28 0.78 2.89
C PHE A 45 -3.34 -0.12 3.51
N SER A 46 -3.06 -1.42 3.55
CA SER A 46 -3.88 -2.42 4.24
C SER A 46 -3.02 -3.20 5.24
N GLU A 47 -3.55 -3.45 6.42
CA GLU A 47 -2.87 -4.19 7.49
C GLU A 47 -2.73 -5.70 7.20
N PHE A 48 -3.55 -6.23 6.30
CA PHE A 48 -3.51 -7.61 5.82
C PHE A 48 -3.74 -7.69 4.31
N GLY A 49 -3.34 -8.81 3.73
CA GLY A 49 -3.70 -9.26 2.39
C GLY A 49 -4.74 -10.36 2.40
N ARG A 50 -4.91 -11.03 1.26
CA ARG A 50 -5.80 -12.18 1.10
C ARG A 50 -5.00 -13.44 0.80
N ARG A 51 -5.45 -14.57 1.37
CA ARG A 51 -4.89 -15.87 1.00
C ARG A 51 -5.14 -16.14 -0.48
N ILE A 52 -4.17 -16.80 -1.12
CA ILE A 52 -4.28 -17.20 -2.53
C ILE A 52 -5.33 -18.31 -2.69
N LYS A 53 -5.48 -19.15 -1.66
CA LYS A 53 -6.39 -20.29 -1.64
C LYS A 53 -7.80 -19.86 -1.21
N ASP A 54 -8.77 -20.30 -2.01
CA ASP A 54 -10.20 -20.15 -1.71
C ASP A 54 -10.63 -21.02 -0.50
N ASN A 55 -11.52 -20.49 0.34
CA ASN A 55 -12.04 -21.13 1.55
C ASN A 55 -13.50 -21.64 1.40
N GLY A 56 -14.05 -21.64 0.18
CA GLY A 56 -15.38 -22.09 -0.19
C GLY A 56 -16.39 -20.96 -0.44
N SER A 57 -16.28 -19.86 0.30
CA SER A 57 -17.13 -18.67 0.10
C SER A 57 -16.36 -17.41 -0.30
N GLY A 58 -15.03 -17.44 -0.20
CA GLY A 58 -14.12 -16.33 -0.49
C GLY A 58 -12.69 -16.71 -0.10
N THR A 59 -11.97 -15.79 0.54
CA THR A 59 -10.60 -16.01 1.01
C THR A 59 -10.44 -15.55 2.46
N ASP A 60 -9.53 -16.20 3.19
CA ASP A 60 -9.14 -15.75 4.54
C ASP A 60 -8.14 -14.60 4.46
N HIS A 61 -7.88 -13.97 5.61
CA HIS A 61 -6.76 -13.04 5.76
C HIS A 61 -5.43 -13.77 5.49
N GLY A 62 -4.53 -13.09 4.82
CA GLY A 62 -3.17 -13.58 4.56
C GLY A 62 -2.13 -12.46 4.56
N SER A 63 -0.87 -12.81 4.37
CA SER A 63 0.21 -11.84 4.15
C SER A 63 0.35 -11.41 2.68
N GLY A 64 1.02 -10.28 2.48
CA GLY A 64 1.32 -9.75 1.16
C GLY A 64 0.18 -8.91 0.59
N GLY A 65 0.51 -7.70 0.15
CA GLY A 65 -0.44 -6.75 -0.41
C GLY A 65 0.30 -5.65 -1.17
N VAL A 66 -0.42 -4.60 -1.53
CA VAL A 66 0.16 -3.43 -2.20
C VAL A 66 -0.19 -2.19 -1.41
N ALA A 67 0.78 -1.31 -1.21
CA ALA A 67 0.57 0.05 -0.75
C ALA A 67 0.75 1.01 -1.94
N PHE A 68 -0.06 2.06 -1.99
CA PHE A 68 0.07 3.14 -2.97
C PHE A 68 0.54 4.41 -2.27
N ILE A 69 1.53 5.07 -2.87
CA ILE A 69 2.03 6.38 -2.44
C ILE A 69 1.85 7.34 -3.61
N ILE A 70 1.13 8.44 -3.38
CA ILE A 70 0.73 9.41 -4.42
C ILE A 70 1.06 10.82 -3.91
N GLY A 71 1.63 11.67 -4.75
CA GLY A 71 2.03 13.04 -4.40
C GLY A 71 2.89 13.66 -5.50
N GLY A 72 2.99 14.99 -5.54
CA GLY A 72 3.83 15.70 -6.52
C GLY A 72 5.33 15.44 -6.30
N GLU A 73 5.74 15.35 -5.03
CA GLU A 73 7.10 15.00 -4.61
C GLU A 73 7.39 13.49 -4.62
N ILE A 74 6.48 12.69 -5.18
CA ILE A 74 6.63 11.23 -5.24
C ILE A 74 7.14 10.79 -6.60
N LYS A 75 8.33 10.18 -6.62
CA LYS A 75 8.88 9.49 -7.78
C LYS A 75 8.14 8.18 -8.00
N GLY A 76 7.17 8.21 -8.91
CA GLY A 76 6.37 7.06 -9.29
C GLY A 76 7.21 5.86 -9.77
N GLY A 77 6.66 4.65 -9.58
CA GLY A 77 7.31 3.39 -9.95
C GLY A 77 6.86 2.24 -9.06
N MET A 78 7.35 1.03 -9.37
CA MET A 78 7.16 -0.14 -8.52
C MET A 78 8.37 -0.31 -7.60
N TYR A 79 8.14 -0.13 -6.30
CA TYR A 79 9.15 -0.36 -5.26
C TYR A 79 8.85 -1.72 -4.61
N GLY A 80 9.48 -2.77 -5.13
CA GLY A 80 9.21 -4.17 -4.75
C GLY A 80 9.09 -5.06 -5.98
N GLN A 81 8.71 -6.31 -5.78
CA GLN A 81 8.49 -7.27 -6.86
C GLN A 81 7.10 -7.89 -6.74
N TYR A 82 6.54 -8.37 -7.85
CA TYR A 82 5.30 -9.13 -7.77
C TYR A 82 5.62 -10.52 -7.18
N PRO A 83 5.05 -10.92 -6.03
CA PRO A 83 5.36 -12.21 -5.42
C PRO A 83 4.91 -13.39 -6.29
N SER A 84 5.61 -14.52 -6.16
CA SER A 84 5.23 -15.75 -6.85
C SER A 84 3.92 -16.31 -6.28
N ILE A 85 3.04 -16.77 -7.17
CA ILE A 85 1.81 -17.49 -6.78
C ILE A 85 2.01 -19.01 -6.69
N LYS A 86 3.23 -19.52 -6.94
CA LYS A 86 3.52 -20.96 -6.82
C LYS A 86 3.56 -21.35 -5.35
N GLU A 87 2.87 -22.44 -5.01
CA GLU A 87 2.74 -22.92 -3.62
C GLU A 87 4.07 -23.13 -2.90
N ALA A 88 5.10 -23.58 -3.63
CA ALA A 88 6.45 -23.79 -3.07
C ALA A 88 7.14 -22.49 -2.61
N ASP A 89 6.68 -21.33 -3.09
CA ASP A 89 7.26 -20.02 -2.77
C ASP A 89 6.45 -19.27 -1.69
N HIS A 90 5.34 -19.86 -1.21
CA HIS A 90 4.45 -19.23 -0.24
C HIS A 90 5.06 -19.19 1.17
N LEU A 91 4.68 -18.19 1.95
CA LEU A 91 4.96 -18.11 3.39
C LEU A 91 3.74 -18.60 4.15
N GLU A 92 3.79 -19.81 4.71
CA GLU A 92 2.66 -20.41 5.47
C GLU A 92 1.33 -20.45 4.67
N GLY A 93 1.43 -20.61 3.34
CA GLY A 93 0.30 -20.64 2.40
C GLY A 93 -0.15 -19.27 1.88
N ASP A 94 0.55 -18.20 2.25
CA ASP A 94 0.25 -16.83 1.82
C ASP A 94 1.30 -16.31 0.82
N LEU A 95 1.03 -15.16 0.20
CA LEU A 95 2.04 -14.48 -0.62
C LEU A 95 3.23 -14.11 0.26
N HIS A 96 4.41 -14.52 -0.17
CA HIS A 96 5.66 -14.14 0.49
C HIS A 96 5.99 -12.69 0.09
N PHE A 97 5.77 -11.77 1.03
CA PHE A 97 6.10 -10.36 0.85
C PHE A 97 7.62 -10.18 0.69
N ASN A 98 8.01 -9.18 -0.09
CA ASN A 98 9.43 -8.84 -0.33
C ASN A 98 9.85 -7.48 0.23
N ASN A 99 8.89 -6.73 0.78
CA ASN A 99 9.12 -5.47 1.46
C ASN A 99 8.52 -5.55 2.87
N ASP A 100 9.22 -4.99 3.85
CA ASP A 100 8.62 -4.71 5.15
C ASP A 100 7.82 -3.40 5.07
N PHE A 101 6.57 -3.40 5.53
CA PHE A 101 5.73 -2.18 5.50
C PHE A 101 6.37 -1.03 6.28
N ARG A 102 7.18 -1.33 7.31
CA ARG A 102 7.91 -0.33 8.09
C ARG A 102 8.95 0.42 7.27
N SER A 103 9.46 -0.15 6.18
CA SER A 103 10.31 0.57 5.22
C SER A 103 9.57 1.77 4.60
N THR A 104 8.28 1.61 4.25
CA THR A 104 7.45 2.70 3.72
C THR A 104 7.22 3.79 4.76
N TYR A 105 6.82 3.41 5.99
CA TYR A 105 6.64 4.37 7.08
C TYR A 105 7.95 5.09 7.44
N SER A 106 9.05 4.35 7.52
CA SER A 106 10.39 4.89 7.79
C SER A 106 10.79 5.91 6.73
N THR A 107 10.51 5.62 5.45
CA THR A 107 10.79 6.53 4.33
C THR A 107 9.98 7.83 4.43
N ILE A 108 8.69 7.75 4.73
CA ILE A 108 7.85 8.95 4.87
C ILE A 108 8.27 9.77 6.10
N VAL A 109 8.48 9.12 7.25
CA VAL A 109 8.89 9.80 8.48
C VAL A 109 10.22 10.53 8.30
N GLU A 110 11.19 9.90 7.66
CA GLU A 110 12.51 10.50 7.45
C GLU A 110 12.50 11.55 6.35
N LYS A 111 12.06 11.19 5.14
CA LYS A 111 12.25 12.03 3.95
C LYS A 111 11.17 13.09 3.78
N TRP A 112 9.92 12.78 4.14
CA TRP A 112 8.83 13.74 4.02
C TRP A 112 8.70 14.62 5.26
N PHE A 113 8.75 14.02 6.46
CA PHE A 113 8.60 14.79 7.71
C PHE A 113 9.93 15.31 8.29
N GLY A 114 11.08 14.83 7.83
CA GLY A 114 12.39 15.26 8.37
C GLY A 114 12.66 14.79 9.80
N LEU A 115 12.08 13.67 10.21
CA LEU A 115 12.16 13.14 11.58
C LEU A 115 12.99 11.84 11.63
N ASP A 116 13.52 11.50 12.80
CA ASP A 116 14.17 10.19 13.02
C ASP A 116 13.11 9.08 13.06
N PRO A 117 13.11 8.12 12.11
CA PRO A 117 12.11 7.06 12.08
C PRO A 117 12.36 5.99 13.14
N VAL A 118 13.60 5.77 13.59
CA VAL A 118 14.00 4.65 14.45
C VAL A 118 13.15 4.52 15.72
N PRO A 119 12.90 5.60 16.51
CA PRO A 119 12.04 5.51 17.69
C PRO A 119 10.55 5.32 17.36
N ILE A 120 10.11 5.58 16.12
CA ILE A 120 8.70 5.47 15.70
C ILE A 120 8.40 4.06 15.19
N VAL A 121 9.25 3.53 14.31
CA VAL A 121 9.08 2.19 13.72
C VAL A 121 9.76 1.08 14.52
N ASN A 122 10.42 1.44 15.63
CA ASN A 122 11.11 0.53 16.55
C ASN A 122 12.21 -0.31 15.89
N GLY A 123 13.01 0.32 15.02
CA GLY A 123 14.12 -0.36 14.35
C GLY A 123 14.66 0.41 13.15
N HIS A 124 15.66 -0.18 12.50
CA HIS A 124 16.18 0.31 11.22
C HIS A 124 15.60 -0.53 10.09
N PHE A 125 15.00 0.15 9.11
CA PHE A 125 14.39 -0.46 7.94
C PHE A 125 14.98 0.13 6.66
N GLU A 126 14.80 -0.60 5.56
CA GLU A 126 15.22 -0.14 4.24
C GLU A 126 14.54 1.18 3.89
N GLN A 127 15.28 2.09 3.25
CA GLN A 127 14.78 3.39 2.81
C GLN A 127 14.52 3.33 1.31
N PHE A 128 13.30 3.64 0.89
CA PHE A 128 12.96 3.70 -0.52
C PHE A 128 13.35 5.06 -1.13
N ASP A 129 13.60 5.07 -2.42
CA ASP A 129 13.92 6.28 -3.20
C ASP A 129 12.69 6.87 -3.90
N PHE A 130 11.52 6.87 -3.22
CA PHE A 130 10.27 7.37 -3.80
C PHE A 130 9.93 8.81 -3.44
N VAL A 131 10.58 9.42 -2.44
CA VAL A 131 10.39 10.85 -2.10
C VAL A 131 11.53 11.63 -2.75
N ASN A 132 11.21 12.62 -3.57
CA ASN A 132 12.20 13.53 -4.12
C ASN A 132 12.81 14.34 -2.97
N ALA A 133 14.14 14.32 -2.86
CA ALA A 133 14.90 15.02 -1.83
C ALA A 133 15.20 16.47 -2.20
#